data_AF-M0DCD5-F1
#
_entry.id   AF-M0DCD5-F1
#
_cell.length_a   1.000
_cell.length_b   1.000
_cell.length_c   1.000
_cell.angle_alpha   90.00
_cell.angle_beta   90.00
_cell.angle_gamma   90.00
#
_symmetry.space_group_name_H-M   'P 1'
#
loop_
_entity.id
_entity.type
_entity.pdbx_description
1 polymer ?
#
loop_
_entity_poly.entity_id
_entity_poly.type
_entity_poly.pdbx_seq_one_letter_code
_entity_poly.pdbx_strand_id
1 'polypeptide(L)'
;MTYMWASIAIQIPFNELFLVYVALFGLSLFALVGGVVSTNAERIRRTLEGNINVLLYSGALAVIGLGLGSLWLSDVVPPLLDGTTPSLIDESGQQAMATHVIDLGVVVPSILLSATWLYQGRTWGYVFAGIELVLGGTLAAPIGVMTVVFLTGDTVTVSPLAAGLTFLPILVSALLAVTYLRSMERQTHPSADDIPQRSG
;
A
#
# COMPACT_ATOMS: atom_id res chain seq x y z
N MET A 1 5.25 4.89 4.21
CA MET A 1 6.22 6.01 4.11
C MET A 1 7.41 5.67 3.24
N THR A 2 8.05 4.51 3.43
CA THR A 2 9.22 4.07 2.65
C THR A 2 9.04 4.18 1.14
N TYR A 3 7.93 3.67 0.61
CA TYR A 3 7.58 3.79 -0.80
C TYR A 3 7.58 5.25 -1.29
N MET A 4 6.84 6.13 -0.61
CA MET A 4 6.71 7.53 -0.98
C MET A 4 8.06 8.23 -1.02
N TRP A 5 8.90 8.05 0.01
CA TRP A 5 10.21 8.70 0.06
C TRP A 5 11.22 8.08 -0.92
N ALA A 6 11.13 6.78 -1.21
CA ALA A 6 11.91 6.15 -2.28
C ALA A 6 11.54 6.76 -3.64
N SER A 7 10.24 6.83 -3.94
CA SER A 7 9.74 7.41 -5.18
C SER A 7 10.15 8.88 -5.33
N ILE A 8 10.01 9.69 -4.27
CA ILE A 8 10.44 11.09 -4.29
C ILE A 8 11.95 11.22 -4.51
N ALA A 9 12.77 10.47 -3.76
CA ALA A 9 14.23 10.58 -3.84
C ALA A 9 14.80 10.13 -5.20
N ILE A 10 14.12 9.21 -5.89
CA ILE A 10 14.54 8.70 -7.20
C ILE A 10 13.98 9.53 -8.35
N GLN A 11 12.73 9.99 -8.24
CA GLN A 11 12.00 10.55 -9.38
C GLN A 11 12.05 12.07 -9.47
N ILE A 12 12.20 12.79 -8.34
CA ILE A 12 12.29 14.26 -8.38
C ILE A 12 13.65 14.69 -8.95
N PRO A 13 13.69 15.67 -9.88
CA PRO A 13 14.94 16.25 -10.36
C PRO A 13 15.84 16.75 -9.23
N PHE A 14 17.15 16.59 -9.40
CA PHE A 14 18.14 16.94 -8.38
C PHE A 14 17.99 18.41 -7.93
N ASN A 15 17.94 18.60 -6.61
CA ASN A 15 17.80 19.90 -5.98
C ASN A 15 18.41 19.90 -4.57
N GLU A 16 18.39 21.06 -3.90
CA GLU A 16 19.00 21.28 -2.58
C GLU A 16 18.45 20.35 -1.48
N LEU A 17 17.22 19.86 -1.62
CA LEU A 17 16.57 18.96 -0.67
C LEU A 17 16.89 17.48 -0.90
N PHE A 18 17.72 17.13 -1.88
CA PHE A 18 18.02 15.74 -2.22
C PHE A 18 18.43 14.90 -0.99
N LEU A 19 19.34 15.41 -0.16
CA LEU A 19 19.78 14.71 1.04
C LEU A 19 18.67 14.55 2.09
N VAL A 20 17.70 15.46 2.13
CA VAL A 20 16.52 15.35 2.99
C VAL A 20 15.64 14.19 2.54
N TYR A 21 15.41 14.06 1.23
CA TYR A 21 14.64 12.93 0.68
C TYR A 21 15.30 11.58 0.99
N VAL A 22 16.63 11.52 0.83
CA VAL A 22 17.43 10.32 1.16
C VAL A 22 17.35 9.99 2.66
N ALA A 23 17.45 10.99 3.53
CA ALA A 23 17.33 10.78 4.98
C ALA A 23 15.93 10.26 5.36
N LEU A 24 14.87 10.82 4.79
CA LEU A 24 13.50 10.40 5.04
C LEU A 24 13.23 8.98 4.49
N PHE A 25 13.79 8.65 3.34
CA PHE A 25 13.77 7.28 2.82
C PHE A 25 14.48 6.32 3.77
N GLY A 26 15.72 6.61 4.17
CA GLY A 26 16.48 5.77 5.09
C GLY A 26 15.78 5.56 6.43
N LEU A 27 15.34 6.65 7.08
CA LEU A 27 14.62 6.59 8.35
C LEU A 27 13.34 5.77 8.24
N SER A 28 12.54 5.98 7.20
CA SER A 28 11.29 5.23 7.02
C SER A 28 11.53 3.76 6.67
N LEU A 29 12.57 3.44 5.89
CA LEU A 29 12.98 2.06 5.60
C LEU A 29 13.40 1.32 6.88
N PHE A 30 14.31 1.91 7.67
CA PHE A 30 14.79 1.26 8.88
C PHE A 30 13.73 1.21 9.99
N ALA A 31 12.81 2.18 10.03
CA ALA A 31 11.63 2.08 10.89
C ALA A 31 10.70 0.93 10.48
N LEU A 32 10.47 0.73 9.17
CA LEU A 32 9.69 -0.41 8.67
C LEU A 32 10.37 -1.74 9.01
N VAL A 33 11.67 -1.88 8.72
CA VAL A 33 12.44 -3.10 9.01
C VAL A 33 12.46 -3.39 10.51
N GLY A 34 12.79 -2.38 11.34
CA GLY A 34 12.79 -2.53 12.79
C GLY A 34 11.40 -2.86 13.33
N GLY A 35 10.35 -2.24 12.79
CA GLY A 35 8.96 -2.55 13.09
C GLY A 35 8.64 -4.01 12.80
N VAL A 36 8.93 -4.50 11.59
CA VAL A 36 8.69 -5.89 11.20
C VAL A 36 9.46 -6.87 12.08
N VAL A 37 10.77 -6.65 12.31
CA VAL A 37 11.61 -7.56 13.12
C VAL A 37 11.17 -7.60 14.58
N SER A 38 10.73 -6.47 15.14
CA SER A 38 10.27 -6.37 16.53
C SER A 38 8.83 -6.83 16.73
N THR A 39 8.08 -7.04 15.64
CA THR A 39 6.66 -7.37 15.69
C THR A 39 6.40 -8.79 16.18
N ASN A 40 5.58 -8.93 17.22
CA ASN A 40 5.04 -10.22 17.63
C ASN A 40 3.86 -10.60 16.70
N ALA A 41 4.19 -11.25 15.58
CA ALA A 41 3.22 -11.65 14.57
C ALA A 41 2.13 -12.59 15.11
N GLU A 42 2.46 -13.44 16.07
CA GLU A 42 1.52 -14.37 16.69
C GLU A 42 0.47 -13.65 17.53
N ARG A 43 0.89 -12.58 18.24
CA ARG A 43 -0.04 -11.70 18.95
C ARG A 43 -1.01 -11.02 17.99
N ILE A 44 -0.49 -10.48 16.88
CA ILE A 44 -1.31 -9.83 15.85
C ILE A 44 -2.34 -10.80 15.27
N ARG A 45 -1.90 -12.02 14.90
CA ARG A 45 -2.80 -13.07 14.42
C ARG A 45 -3.93 -13.32 15.43
N ARG A 46 -3.61 -13.60 16.71
CA ARG A 46 -4.63 -13.90 17.73
C ARG A 46 -5.63 -12.78 17.92
N THR A 47 -5.20 -11.52 17.80
CA THR A 47 -6.10 -10.37 17.90
C THR A 47 -7.03 -10.26 16.68
N LEU A 48 -6.62 -10.70 15.50
CA LEU A 48 -7.38 -10.51 14.25
C LEU A 48 -8.15 -11.74 13.79
N GLU A 49 -7.65 -12.93 14.12
CA GLU A 49 -8.29 -14.20 13.80
C GLU A 49 -9.69 -14.25 14.42
N GLY A 50 -10.71 -14.46 13.59
CA GLY A 50 -12.12 -14.37 14.00
C GLY A 50 -12.72 -12.95 14.08
N ASN A 51 -11.89 -11.90 14.08
CA ASN A 51 -12.33 -10.51 14.17
C ASN A 51 -12.29 -9.76 12.82
N ILE A 52 -11.62 -10.32 11.82
CA ILE A 52 -11.66 -9.85 10.44
C ILE A 52 -12.19 -10.94 9.52
N ASN A 53 -12.86 -10.53 8.44
CA ASN A 53 -13.25 -11.46 7.38
C ASN A 53 -12.05 -11.75 6.48
N VAL A 54 -11.33 -12.85 6.75
CA VAL A 54 -10.12 -13.24 6.01
C VAL A 54 -10.33 -13.22 4.49
N LEU A 55 -11.45 -13.77 3.99
CA LEU A 55 -11.74 -13.82 2.56
C LEU A 55 -11.90 -12.43 1.94
N LEU A 56 -12.57 -11.52 2.62
CA LEU A 56 -12.74 -10.14 2.15
C LEU A 56 -11.38 -9.44 2.03
N TYR A 57 -10.55 -9.54 3.06
CA TYR A 57 -9.26 -8.86 3.10
C TYR A 57 -8.26 -9.46 2.11
N SER A 58 -8.16 -10.79 2.05
CA SER A 58 -7.29 -11.46 1.07
C SER A 58 -7.79 -11.24 -0.36
N GLY A 59 -9.11 -11.26 -0.58
CA GLY A 59 -9.71 -11.01 -1.89
C GLY A 59 -9.47 -9.58 -2.36
N ALA A 60 -9.65 -8.59 -1.48
CA ALA A 60 -9.35 -7.19 -1.79
C ALA A 60 -7.87 -7.02 -2.17
N LEU A 61 -6.94 -7.53 -1.37
CA LEU A 61 -5.51 -7.47 -1.68
C LEU A 61 -5.18 -8.16 -3.01
N ALA A 62 -5.76 -9.33 -3.29
CA ALA A 62 -5.55 -10.02 -4.56
C ALA A 62 -6.03 -9.18 -5.76
N VAL A 63 -7.23 -8.59 -5.68
CA VAL A 63 -7.77 -7.72 -6.74
C VAL A 63 -6.89 -6.48 -6.92
N ILE A 64 -6.45 -5.85 -5.83
CA ILE A 64 -5.56 -4.68 -5.88
C ILE A 64 -4.22 -5.04 -6.54
N GLY A 65 -3.58 -6.11 -6.09
CA GLY A 65 -2.28 -6.54 -6.62
C GLY A 65 -2.35 -6.96 -8.09
N LEU A 66 -3.36 -7.73 -8.47
CA LEU A 66 -3.57 -8.12 -9.88
C LEU A 66 -3.93 -6.93 -10.75
N GLY A 67 -4.76 -6.01 -10.26
CA GLY A 67 -5.13 -4.78 -10.97
C GLY A 67 -3.92 -3.89 -11.23
N LEU A 68 -3.13 -3.61 -10.18
CA LEU A 68 -1.92 -2.80 -10.29
C LEU A 68 -0.87 -3.45 -11.20
N GLY A 69 -0.65 -4.77 -11.04
CA GLY A 69 0.25 -5.51 -11.91
C GLY A 69 -0.19 -5.48 -13.37
N SER A 70 -1.49 -5.64 -13.64
CA SER A 70 -2.03 -5.57 -15.00
C SER A 70 -1.90 -4.17 -15.59
N LEU A 71 -2.12 -3.13 -14.79
CA LEU A 71 -1.96 -1.74 -15.20
C LEU A 71 -0.52 -1.48 -15.65
N TRP A 72 0.47 -1.80 -14.81
CA TRP A 72 1.87 -1.56 -15.16
C TRP A 72 2.38 -2.44 -16.29
N LEU A 73 1.95 -3.71 -16.35
CA LEU A 73 2.29 -4.57 -17.48
C LEU A 73 1.67 -4.08 -18.78
N SER A 74 0.46 -3.52 -18.75
CA SER A 74 -0.17 -2.95 -19.95
C SER A 74 0.53 -1.70 -20.48
N ASP A 75 1.20 -0.94 -19.62
CA ASP A 75 1.99 0.23 -20.01
C ASP A 75 3.40 -0.16 -20.50
N VAL A 76 3.96 -1.27 -20.03
CA VAL A 76 5.35 -1.67 -20.36
C VAL A 76 5.44 -2.69 -21.50
N VAL A 77 4.56 -3.70 -21.52
CA VAL A 77 4.69 -4.85 -22.43
C VAL A 77 4.49 -4.46 -23.90
N PRO A 78 3.43 -3.74 -24.30
CA PRO A 78 3.26 -3.36 -25.70
C PRO A 78 4.42 -2.50 -26.23
N PRO A 79 4.87 -1.44 -25.53
CA PRO A 79 6.03 -0.65 -25.99
C PRO A 79 7.33 -1.45 -26.09
N LEU A 80 7.54 -2.42 -25.18
CA LEU A 80 8.70 -3.31 -25.26
C LEU A 80 8.68 -4.19 -26.52
N LEU A 81 7.50 -4.63 -26.97
CA LEU A 81 7.33 -5.43 -28.19
C LEU A 81 7.43 -4.58 -29.46
N ASP A 82 6.92 -3.35 -29.41
CA ASP A 82 6.87 -2.43 -30.56
C ASP A 82 8.17 -1.62 -30.72
N GLY A 83 9.07 -1.66 -29.74
CA GLY A 83 10.30 -0.85 -29.73
C GLY A 83 10.04 0.63 -29.47
N THR A 84 8.97 0.95 -28.74
CA THR A 84 8.56 2.31 -28.38
C THR A 84 8.73 2.56 -26.87
N THR A 85 8.46 3.77 -26.42
CA THR A 85 8.58 4.18 -25.02
C THR A 85 7.23 3.99 -24.30
N PRO A 86 7.21 3.51 -23.03
CA PRO A 86 6.02 3.53 -22.18
C PRO A 86 5.39 4.92 -22.03
N SER A 87 4.07 4.98 -21.99
CA SER A 87 3.32 6.24 -21.95
C SER A 87 3.67 7.08 -20.72
N LEU A 88 3.86 6.42 -19.57
CA LEU A 88 4.26 7.09 -18.34
C LEU A 88 5.61 7.80 -18.48
N ILE A 89 6.56 7.21 -19.23
CA ILE A 89 7.87 7.80 -19.46
C ILE A 89 7.77 8.98 -20.45
N ASP A 90 6.95 8.86 -21.49
CA ASP A 90 6.72 9.95 -22.43
C ASP A 90 6.07 11.17 -21.75
N GLU A 91 5.15 10.95 -20.80
CA GLU A 91 4.43 12.00 -20.09
C GLU A 91 5.24 12.61 -18.93
N SER A 92 6.00 11.80 -18.20
CA SER A 92 6.62 12.18 -16.92
C SER A 92 8.16 12.14 -16.92
N GLY A 93 8.78 11.76 -18.03
CA GLY A 93 10.23 11.65 -18.19
C GLY A 93 10.82 10.31 -17.75
N GLN A 94 12.11 10.11 -18.04
CA GLN A 94 12.81 8.84 -17.83
C GLN A 94 12.80 8.36 -16.37
N GLN A 95 12.73 9.30 -15.43
CA GLN A 95 12.66 9.04 -14.00
C GLN A 95 11.42 8.23 -13.61
N ALA A 96 10.32 8.35 -14.37
CA ALA A 96 9.08 7.66 -14.09
C ALA A 96 9.18 6.13 -14.20
N MET A 97 10.21 5.62 -14.91
CA MET A 97 10.56 4.20 -14.96
C MET A 97 10.79 3.59 -13.57
N ALA A 98 11.19 4.40 -12.59
CA ALA A 98 11.34 3.93 -11.21
C ALA A 98 10.03 3.39 -10.63
N THR A 99 8.88 3.96 -11.02
CA THR A 99 7.56 3.48 -10.59
C THR A 99 7.31 2.07 -11.10
N HIS A 100 7.56 1.79 -12.38
CA HIS A 100 7.42 0.41 -12.92
C HIS A 100 8.30 -0.58 -12.16
N VAL A 101 9.57 -0.20 -11.91
CA VAL A 101 10.54 -1.07 -11.22
C VAL A 101 10.11 -1.38 -9.80
N ILE A 102 9.74 -0.36 -9.02
CA ILE A 102 9.34 -0.54 -7.62
C ILE A 102 8.01 -1.30 -7.54
N ASP A 103 7.04 -0.95 -8.36
CA ASP A 103 5.71 -1.52 -8.27
C ASP A 103 5.69 -2.99 -8.75
N LEU A 104 6.27 -3.29 -9.92
CA LEU A 104 6.32 -4.67 -10.43
C LEU A 104 7.33 -5.55 -9.68
N GLY A 105 8.45 -4.97 -9.22
CA GLY A 105 9.50 -5.72 -8.54
C GLY A 105 9.24 -5.99 -7.07
N VAL A 106 8.47 -5.12 -6.39
CA VAL A 106 8.29 -5.16 -4.94
C VAL A 106 6.83 -5.10 -4.52
N VAL A 107 6.09 -4.05 -4.90
CA VAL A 107 4.75 -3.77 -4.35
C VAL A 107 3.73 -4.82 -4.78
N VAL A 108 3.65 -5.13 -6.07
CA VAL A 108 2.70 -6.13 -6.59
C VAL A 108 3.01 -7.51 -6.01
N PRO A 109 4.25 -8.01 -6.05
CA PRO A 109 4.60 -9.27 -5.38
C PRO A 109 4.26 -9.29 -3.88
N SER A 110 4.54 -8.22 -3.14
CA SER A 110 4.29 -8.17 -1.69
C SER A 110 2.79 -8.21 -1.36
N ILE A 111 1.96 -7.48 -2.12
CA ILE A 111 0.50 -7.51 -2.00
C ILE A 111 -0.05 -8.91 -2.27
N LEU A 112 0.36 -9.55 -3.37
CA LEU A 112 -0.12 -10.88 -3.75
C LEU A 112 0.34 -11.96 -2.76
N LEU A 113 1.57 -11.85 -2.25
CA LEU A 113 2.07 -12.74 -1.21
C LEU A 113 1.27 -12.56 0.09
N SER A 114 0.98 -11.32 0.47
CA SER A 114 0.16 -10.99 1.65
C SER A 114 -1.25 -11.54 1.53
N ALA A 115 -1.89 -11.36 0.37
CA ALA A 115 -3.19 -11.92 0.05
C ALA A 115 -3.20 -13.45 0.21
N THR A 116 -2.20 -14.11 -0.38
CA THR A 116 -2.07 -15.56 -0.36
C THR A 116 -1.83 -16.09 1.06
N TRP A 117 -0.92 -15.47 1.81
CA TRP A 117 -0.59 -15.90 3.17
C TRP A 117 -1.74 -15.65 4.14
N LEU A 118 -2.45 -14.54 3.99
CA LEU A 118 -3.63 -14.25 4.79
C LEU A 118 -4.74 -15.27 4.50
N TYR A 119 -5.01 -15.56 3.22
CA TYR A 119 -5.99 -16.58 2.82
C TYR A 119 -5.66 -17.97 3.38
N GLN A 120 -4.38 -18.33 3.41
CA GLN A 120 -3.87 -19.57 4.00
C GLN A 120 -3.87 -19.57 5.54
N GLY A 121 -4.26 -18.46 6.19
CA GLY A 121 -4.26 -18.33 7.65
C GLY A 121 -2.86 -18.31 8.27
N ARG A 122 -1.81 -17.99 7.50
CA ARG A 122 -0.43 -17.94 8.00
C ARG A 122 -0.25 -16.74 8.91
N THR A 123 0.48 -16.90 10.01
CA THR A 123 0.70 -15.85 11.02
C THR A 123 1.19 -14.53 10.43
N TRP A 124 2.18 -14.56 9.55
CA TRP A 124 2.70 -13.36 8.88
C TRP A 124 1.77 -12.76 7.83
N GLY A 125 0.79 -13.52 7.33
CA GLY A 125 -0.23 -13.00 6.40
C GLY A 125 -1.08 -11.90 7.04
N TYR A 126 -1.41 -12.02 8.33
CA TYR A 126 -2.13 -10.99 9.08
C TYR A 126 -1.31 -9.70 9.19
N VAL A 127 -0.01 -9.82 9.50
CA VAL A 127 0.89 -8.67 9.64
C VAL A 127 1.06 -7.93 8.32
N PHE A 128 1.43 -8.65 7.26
CA PHE A 128 1.70 -8.02 5.97
C PHE A 128 0.43 -7.45 5.33
N ALA A 129 -0.72 -8.09 5.50
CA ALA A 129 -2.00 -7.49 5.08
C ALA A 129 -2.24 -6.13 5.75
N GLY A 130 -1.98 -5.99 7.06
CA GLY A 130 -2.06 -4.70 7.75
C GLY A 130 -1.10 -3.67 7.17
N ILE A 131 0.16 -4.06 6.90
CA ILE A 131 1.17 -3.17 6.31
C ILE A 131 0.74 -2.67 4.93
N GLU A 132 0.28 -3.56 4.05
CA GLU A 132 -0.16 -3.20 2.69
C GLU A 132 -1.41 -2.32 2.70
N LEU A 133 -2.38 -2.61 3.58
CA LEU A 133 -3.58 -1.79 3.71
C LEU A 133 -3.26 -0.39 4.23
N VAL A 134 -2.36 -0.26 5.20
CA VAL A 134 -1.90 1.04 5.70
C VAL A 134 -1.10 1.78 4.62
N LEU A 135 -0.25 1.08 3.85
CA LEU A 135 0.45 1.66 2.71
C LEU A 135 -0.55 2.24 1.71
N GLY A 136 -1.49 1.43 1.22
CA GLY A 136 -2.54 1.87 0.32
C GLY A 136 -3.36 3.02 0.91
N GLY A 137 -3.85 2.88 2.14
CA GLY A 137 -4.62 3.92 2.82
C GLY A 137 -3.88 5.25 2.93
N THR A 138 -2.55 5.23 3.13
CA THR A 138 -1.76 6.46 3.20
C THR A 138 -1.54 7.11 1.83
N LEU A 139 -1.54 6.32 0.76
CA LEU A 139 -1.47 6.83 -0.60
C LEU A 139 -2.83 7.39 -1.09
N ALA A 140 -3.93 7.13 -0.39
CA ALA A 140 -5.27 7.58 -0.76
C ALA A 140 -5.38 9.10 -0.89
N ALA A 141 -4.88 9.83 0.10
CA ALA A 141 -4.94 11.28 0.12
C ALA A 141 -4.11 11.92 -1.00
N PRO A 142 -2.79 11.65 -1.14
CA PRO A 142 -1.99 12.28 -2.19
C PRO A 142 -2.48 11.92 -3.59
N ILE A 143 -2.83 10.66 -3.85
CA ILE A 143 -3.34 10.23 -5.17
C ILE A 143 -4.74 10.81 -5.42
N GLY A 144 -5.59 10.89 -4.40
CA GLY A 144 -6.91 11.50 -4.50
C GLY A 144 -6.82 13.00 -4.84
N VAL A 145 -5.97 13.74 -4.15
CA VAL A 145 -5.73 15.17 -4.44
C VAL A 145 -5.22 15.34 -5.87
N MET A 146 -4.23 14.55 -6.28
CA MET A 146 -3.69 14.60 -7.64
C MET A 146 -4.75 14.31 -8.70
N THR A 147 -5.60 13.30 -8.45
CA THR A 147 -6.69 12.92 -9.35
C THR A 147 -7.73 14.05 -9.48
N VAL A 148 -8.12 14.70 -8.38
CA VAL A 148 -9.02 15.86 -8.42
C VAL A 148 -8.41 17.02 -9.20
N VAL A 149 -7.12 17.31 -8.97
CA VAL A 149 -6.41 18.35 -9.71
C VAL A 149 -6.41 18.04 -11.21
N PHE A 150 -6.14 16.80 -11.62
CA PHE A 150 -6.21 16.42 -13.04
C PHE A 150 -7.62 16.48 -13.63
N LEU A 151 -8.65 16.07 -12.89
CA LEU A 151 -10.03 16.12 -13.37
C LEU A 151 -10.58 17.56 -13.48
N THR A 152 -10.06 18.49 -12.69
CA THR A 152 -10.48 19.90 -12.66
C THR A 152 -9.58 20.82 -13.49
N GLY A 153 -8.40 20.33 -13.90
CA GLY A 153 -7.47 21.07 -14.74
C GLY A 153 -7.71 20.81 -16.22
N ASP A 154 -7.65 21.86 -17.04
CA ASP A 154 -7.81 21.77 -18.50
C ASP A 154 -6.60 21.12 -19.23
N THR A 155 -5.72 20.43 -18.50
CA THR A 155 -4.39 20.01 -18.99
C THR A 155 -4.27 18.51 -19.29
N VAL A 156 -5.09 17.65 -18.66
CA VAL A 156 -5.04 16.19 -18.87
C VAL A 156 -6.45 15.59 -18.85
N THR A 157 -6.90 15.01 -19.97
CA THR A 157 -8.18 14.28 -20.02
C THR A 157 -8.02 12.89 -19.42
N VAL A 158 -8.31 12.76 -18.12
CA VAL A 158 -8.36 11.45 -17.45
C VAL A 158 -9.72 10.80 -17.73
N SER A 159 -9.74 9.61 -18.34
CA SER A 159 -11.02 8.90 -18.53
C SER A 159 -11.63 8.53 -17.17
N PRO A 160 -12.97 8.57 -17.02
CA PRO A 160 -13.63 8.14 -15.77
C PRO A 160 -13.25 6.71 -15.35
N LEU A 161 -12.97 5.84 -16.32
CA LEU A 161 -12.50 4.49 -16.08
C LEU A 161 -11.11 4.46 -15.47
N ALA A 162 -10.16 5.23 -16.01
CA ALA A 162 -8.80 5.33 -15.47
C ALA A 162 -8.81 5.93 -14.06
N ALA A 163 -9.61 6.99 -13.84
CA ALA A 163 -9.79 7.57 -12.51
C ALA A 163 -10.36 6.55 -11.50
N GLY A 164 -11.36 5.76 -11.90
CA GLY A 164 -11.94 4.71 -11.08
C GLY A 164 -10.95 3.60 -10.74
N LEU A 165 -10.20 3.12 -11.73
CA LEU A 165 -9.20 2.05 -11.56
C LEU A 165 -8.04 2.48 -10.66
N THR A 166 -7.66 3.76 -10.67
CA THR A 166 -6.62 4.28 -9.77
C THR A 166 -7.16 4.55 -8.37
N PHE A 167 -8.34 5.14 -8.24
CA PHE A 167 -8.82 5.65 -6.96
C PHE A 167 -9.52 4.58 -6.09
N LEU A 168 -10.29 3.69 -6.71
CA LEU A 168 -11.08 2.68 -5.98
C LEU A 168 -10.21 1.72 -5.14
N PRO A 169 -9.09 1.15 -5.67
CA PRO A 169 -8.20 0.29 -4.88
C PRO A 169 -7.69 0.94 -3.59
N ILE A 170 -7.39 2.24 -3.68
CA ILE A 170 -6.76 2.98 -2.60
C ILE A 170 -7.80 3.37 -1.54
N LEU A 171 -9.02 3.73 -1.97
CA LEU A 171 -10.16 3.91 -1.05
C LEU A 171 -10.52 2.62 -0.32
N VAL A 172 -10.58 1.49 -1.04
CA VAL A 172 -10.84 0.18 -0.43
C VAL A 172 -9.74 -0.14 0.59
N SER A 173 -8.48 0.12 0.25
CA SER A 173 -7.35 -0.05 1.18
C SER A 173 -7.49 0.81 2.42
N ALA A 174 -7.86 2.10 2.27
CA ALA A 174 -8.07 3.01 3.39
C ALA A 174 -9.20 2.54 4.31
N LEU A 175 -10.34 2.14 3.74
CA LEU A 175 -11.47 1.65 4.51
C LEU A 175 -11.11 0.38 5.29
N LEU A 176 -10.48 -0.58 4.62
CA LEU A 176 -10.05 -1.84 5.24
C LEU A 176 -8.95 -1.62 6.28
N ALA A 177 -8.05 -0.66 6.08
CA ALA A 177 -7.05 -0.27 7.07
C ALA A 177 -7.71 0.27 8.34
N VAL A 178 -8.71 1.13 8.22
CA VAL A 178 -9.44 1.66 9.38
C VAL A 178 -10.13 0.54 10.15
N THR A 179 -10.82 -0.38 9.45
CA THR A 179 -11.47 -1.51 10.13
C THR A 179 -10.47 -2.47 10.74
N TYR A 180 -9.35 -2.73 10.07
CA TYR A 180 -8.24 -3.54 10.61
C TYR A 180 -7.70 -2.96 11.92
N LEU A 181 -7.38 -1.67 11.93
CA LEU A 181 -6.82 -0.97 13.10
C LEU A 181 -7.82 -0.93 14.26
N ARG A 182 -9.11 -0.67 13.98
CA ARG A 182 -10.17 -0.72 14.99
C ARG A 182 -10.33 -2.11 15.62
N SER A 183 -10.16 -3.18 14.83
CA SER A 183 -10.17 -4.54 15.35
C SER A 183 -8.98 -4.82 16.28
N MET A 184 -7.83 -4.16 16.08
CA MET A 184 -6.70 -4.26 17.01
C MET A 184 -6.94 -3.51 18.32
N GLU A 185 -7.55 -2.32 18.27
CA GLU A 185 -7.77 -1.48 19.45
C GLU A 185 -8.79 -2.07 20.45
N ARG A 186 -9.82 -2.75 19.94
CA ARG A 186 -10.93 -3.31 20.75
C ARG A 186 -10.49 -4.33 21.82
N GLN A 187 -9.28 -4.90 21.73
CA GLN A 187 -8.79 -5.88 22.71
C GLN A 187 -7.65 -5.36 23.60
N THR A 188 -7.14 -4.15 23.37
CA THR A 188 -6.18 -3.51 24.28
C THR A 188 -6.82 -2.97 25.56
N HIS A 189 -8.14 -2.84 25.60
CA HIS A 189 -8.91 -2.58 26.82
C HIS A 189 -9.54 -3.88 27.32
N PRO A 190 -9.04 -4.48 28.41
CA PRO A 190 -9.78 -5.54 29.12
C PRO A 190 -11.12 -4.96 29.56
N SER A 191 -12.23 -5.68 29.31
CA SER A 191 -13.51 -5.37 29.93
C SER A 191 -13.32 -5.29 31.44
N ALA A 192 -13.89 -4.26 32.08
CA ALA A 192 -13.80 -4.04 33.53
C ALA A 192 -14.38 -5.20 34.38
N ASP A 193 -15.02 -6.19 33.74
CA ASP A 193 -15.55 -7.40 34.36
C ASP A 193 -14.48 -8.46 34.69
N ASP A 194 -13.23 -8.29 34.24
CA ASP A 194 -12.13 -9.22 34.54
C ASP A 194 -11.35 -8.86 35.83
N ILE A 195 -11.82 -7.87 36.59
CA ILE A 195 -11.26 -7.56 37.91
C ILE A 195 -11.81 -8.60 38.90
N PRO A 196 -10.98 -9.48 39.49
CA PRO A 196 -11.44 -10.38 40.53
C PRO A 196 -11.97 -9.52 41.66
N GLN A 197 -13.27 -9.64 41.97
CA GLN A 197 -13.82 -9.08 43.19
C GLN A 197 -13.07 -9.70 44.36
N ARG A 198 -12.10 -8.95 44.91
CA ARG A 198 -11.50 -9.26 46.19
C ARG A 198 -12.60 -9.10 47.23
N SER A 199 -13.17 -10.22 47.66
CA SER A 199 -13.95 -10.31 48.87
C SER A 199 -13.04 -10.00 50.06
N GLY A 200 -13.29 -8.86 50.70
CA GLY A 200 -12.71 -8.42 51.97
C GLY A 200 -13.75 -7.64 52.74
#